data_AF-A0A957NID7-F1
#
_entry.id   AF-A0A957NID7-F1
#
_cell.length_a   1.000
_cell.length_b   1.000
_cell.length_c   1.000
_cell.angle_alpha   90.00
_cell.angle_beta   90.00
_cell.angle_gamma   90.00
#
_symmetry.space_group_name_H-M   'P 1'
#
loop_
_entity.id
_entity.type
_entity.pdbx_description
1 polymer ?
#
loop_
_entity_poly.entity_id
_entity_poly.type
_entity_poly.pdbx_seq_one_letter_code
_entity_poly.pdbx_strand_id
1 'polypeptide(L)'
;AHQLLRWVAEHHLTANGDFRAPERKALEPIHESWPAYANAWLIQGAQRVGRWDIARRGMAFLQTLQLPSGGYFALEGESQFLEPVGTSWGGLSALMTGHLDAAQRAGDCLVHLVAQQPDPQRFYFRMDTDGNLITDVPAGAALNYFVDAGQTKQIYYNPGITLIFLSHLYQATAAERYLAAARTILAFTQRCAADVHRFPPSGKLGLGCALYHALTGDPAARQGAINVAEYLIETQGADGAWRLPNEEPYASLKNRESFDVLLDITAEFAVFLLEMRARL
;
A
#
# COMPACT_ATOMS: atom_id res chain seq x y z
N ALA A 1 14.83 8.73 15.05
CA ALA A 1 14.13 9.35 13.89
C ALA A 1 14.86 10.56 13.29
N HIS A 2 15.08 11.66 14.03
CA HIS A 2 15.66 12.89 13.45
C HIS A 2 17.06 12.74 12.81
N GLN A 3 17.94 11.92 13.40
CA GLN A 3 19.28 11.66 12.84
C GLN A 3 19.20 10.95 11.49
N LEU A 4 18.38 9.89 11.38
CA LEU A 4 18.14 9.18 10.13
C LEU A 4 17.59 10.13 9.05
N LEU A 5 16.59 10.94 9.38
CA LEU A 5 16.02 11.89 8.42
C LEU A 5 17.00 13.01 8.02
N ARG A 6 17.91 13.42 8.90
CA ARG A 6 19.00 14.33 8.53
C ARG A 6 19.92 13.67 7.49
N TRP A 7 20.33 12.44 7.74
CA TRP A 7 21.13 11.68 6.79
C TRP A 7 20.43 11.51 5.44
N VAL A 8 19.12 11.17 5.43
CA VAL A 8 18.30 11.12 4.20
C VAL A 8 18.28 12.46 3.48
N ALA A 9 18.11 13.58 4.20
CA ALA A 9 18.09 14.90 3.58
C ALA A 9 19.43 15.29 2.94
N GLU A 10 20.55 14.87 3.54
CA GLU A 10 21.90 15.17 3.06
C GLU A 10 22.32 14.29 1.87
N HIS A 11 21.81 13.06 1.77
CA HIS A 11 22.30 12.06 0.82
C HIS A 11 21.28 11.65 -0.25
N HIS A 12 19.98 11.84 0.00
CA HIS A 12 18.92 11.29 -0.84
C HIS A 12 17.82 12.27 -1.22
N LEU A 13 17.69 13.42 -0.56
CA LEU A 13 16.70 14.43 -0.92
C LEU A 13 17.24 15.34 -2.03
N THR A 14 16.76 15.12 -3.25
CA THR A 14 17.17 15.88 -4.43
C THR A 14 16.65 17.33 -4.40
N ALA A 15 17.21 18.19 -5.26
CA ALA A 15 16.75 19.57 -5.42
C ALA A 15 15.24 19.65 -5.75
N ASN A 16 14.74 18.73 -6.58
CA ASN A 16 13.34 18.68 -7.00
C ASN A 16 12.41 18.01 -5.96
N GLY A 17 12.95 17.52 -4.84
CA GLY A 17 12.17 16.94 -3.75
C GLY A 17 12.02 15.42 -3.78
N ASP A 18 12.53 14.72 -4.80
CA ASP A 18 12.54 13.26 -4.84
C ASP A 18 13.50 12.68 -3.80
N PHE A 19 13.13 11.55 -3.17
CA PHE A 19 14.02 10.71 -2.40
C PHE A 19 14.65 9.63 -3.30
N ARG A 20 15.93 9.80 -3.64
CA ARG A 20 16.73 8.82 -4.39
C ARG A 20 18.22 9.02 -4.20
N ALA A 21 19.00 7.96 -4.37
CA ALA A 21 20.44 8.08 -4.63
C ALA A 21 20.68 8.51 -6.09
N PRO A 22 21.90 8.99 -6.44
CA PRO A 22 22.21 9.43 -7.80
C PRO A 22 21.93 8.38 -8.88
N GLU A 23 22.30 7.12 -8.60
CA GLU A 23 22.20 6.03 -9.57
C GLU A 23 20.90 5.20 -9.45
N ARG A 24 20.21 5.29 -8.31
CA ARG A 24 19.03 4.46 -8.02
C ARG A 24 18.10 5.03 -6.95
N LYS A 25 16.82 4.69 -6.98
CA LYS A 25 15.82 5.06 -5.98
C LYS A 25 15.96 4.24 -4.69
N ALA A 26 16.11 2.93 -4.83
CA ALA A 26 16.29 2.01 -3.72
C ALA A 26 17.30 0.92 -4.07
N LEU A 27 17.72 0.14 -3.07
CA LEU A 27 18.51 -1.07 -3.26
C LEU A 27 17.75 -2.08 -4.12
N GLU A 28 16.47 -2.29 -3.82
CA GLU A 28 15.60 -3.13 -4.65
C GLU A 28 15.20 -2.41 -5.93
N PRO A 29 15.56 -2.96 -7.12
CA PRO A 29 15.20 -2.36 -8.40
C PRO A 29 13.69 -2.20 -8.58
N ILE A 30 12.90 -3.06 -7.91
CA ILE A 30 11.45 -3.00 -7.96
C ILE A 30 10.94 -1.61 -7.54
N HIS A 31 11.56 -0.92 -6.58
CA HIS A 31 11.06 0.39 -6.16
C HIS A 31 11.28 1.52 -7.18
N GLU A 32 12.12 1.34 -8.20
CA GLU A 32 12.13 2.24 -9.36
C GLU A 32 10.79 2.22 -10.09
N SER A 33 10.11 1.07 -10.09
CA SER A 33 8.79 0.90 -10.67
C SER A 33 7.65 1.48 -9.82
N TRP A 34 7.88 1.82 -8.55
CA TRP A 34 6.87 2.42 -7.67
C TRP A 34 7.38 3.72 -7.02
N PRO A 35 7.59 4.78 -7.82
CA PRO A 35 8.21 6.01 -7.31
C PRO A 35 7.37 6.69 -6.22
N ALA A 36 6.04 6.59 -6.30
CA ALA A 36 5.14 7.13 -5.28
C ALA A 36 5.24 6.38 -3.95
N TYR A 37 5.35 5.05 -3.99
CA TYR A 37 5.44 4.19 -2.79
C TYR A 37 6.63 4.54 -1.90
N ALA A 38 7.82 4.57 -2.49
CA ALA A 38 9.05 4.83 -1.76
C ALA A 38 9.08 6.24 -1.16
N ASN A 39 8.61 7.24 -1.92
CA ASN A 39 8.51 8.62 -1.42
C ASN A 39 7.51 8.73 -0.26
N ALA A 40 6.35 8.07 -0.38
CA ALA A 40 5.27 8.17 0.58
C ALA A 40 5.68 7.75 2.00
N TRP A 41 6.45 6.68 2.16
CA TRP A 41 6.93 6.25 3.48
C TRP A 41 7.81 7.30 4.17
N LEU A 42 8.75 7.90 3.44
CA LEU A 42 9.62 8.95 3.97
C LEU A 42 8.85 10.24 4.28
N ILE A 43 7.90 10.63 3.42
CA ILE A 43 7.04 11.81 3.65
C ILE A 43 6.23 11.63 4.92
N GLN A 44 5.54 10.50 5.05
CA GLN A 44 4.71 10.20 6.22
C GLN A 44 5.55 10.12 7.50
N GLY A 45 6.70 9.44 7.45
CA GLY A 45 7.63 9.37 8.57
C GLY A 45 8.14 10.74 9.01
N ALA A 46 8.58 11.57 8.05
CA ALA A 46 9.05 12.94 8.32
C ALA A 46 7.93 13.82 8.90
N GLN A 47 6.71 13.72 8.36
CA GLN A 47 5.55 14.45 8.85
C GLN A 47 5.21 14.08 10.30
N ARG A 48 5.16 12.77 10.62
CA ARG A 48 4.85 12.27 11.98
C ARG A 48 5.83 12.74 13.05
N VAL A 49 7.10 12.97 12.69
CA VAL A 49 8.14 13.41 13.64
C VAL A 49 8.48 14.90 13.54
N GLY A 50 7.66 15.69 12.82
CA GLY A 50 7.82 17.15 12.76
C GLY A 50 8.97 17.65 11.88
N ARG A 51 9.50 16.82 10.97
CA ARG A 51 10.50 17.24 9.95
C ARG A 51 9.80 17.79 8.71
N TRP A 52 9.07 18.89 8.89
CA TRP A 52 8.26 19.51 7.84
C TRP A 52 9.09 20.03 6.67
N ASP A 53 10.36 20.39 6.91
CA ASP A 53 11.34 20.79 5.90
C ASP A 53 11.57 19.67 4.86
N ILE A 54 11.56 18.42 5.31
CA ILE A 54 11.68 17.24 4.45
C ILE A 54 10.31 16.87 3.88
N ALA A 55 9.29 16.76 4.74
CA ALA A 55 7.97 16.30 4.33
C ALA A 55 7.35 17.18 3.22
N ARG A 56 7.47 18.51 3.34
CA ARG A 56 6.94 19.45 2.34
C ARG A 56 7.62 19.32 0.98
N ARG A 57 8.95 19.16 0.96
CA ARG A 57 9.71 18.98 -0.28
C ARG A 57 9.38 17.66 -0.95
N GLY A 58 9.33 16.59 -0.17
CA GLY A 58 8.91 15.28 -0.64
C GLY A 58 7.49 15.29 -1.19
N MET A 59 6.55 15.92 -0.49
CA MET A 59 5.17 16.02 -0.95
C MET A 59 5.05 16.82 -2.26
N ALA A 60 5.78 17.93 -2.39
CA ALA A 60 5.80 18.71 -3.62
C ALA A 60 6.25 17.88 -4.84
N PHE A 61 7.27 17.03 -4.68
CA PHE A 61 7.67 16.07 -5.70
C PHE A 61 6.60 15.00 -5.93
N LEU A 62 6.10 14.37 -4.86
CA LEU A 62 5.11 13.31 -4.97
C LEU A 62 3.86 13.75 -5.75
N GLN A 63 3.41 15.01 -5.59
CA GLN A 63 2.30 15.56 -6.37
C GLN A 63 2.53 15.56 -7.89
N THR A 64 3.78 15.60 -8.36
CA THR A 64 4.09 15.51 -9.80
C THR A 64 3.89 14.10 -10.36
N LEU A 65 3.72 13.10 -9.49
CA LEU A 65 3.45 11.71 -9.88
C LEU A 65 1.95 11.40 -9.97
N GLN A 66 1.08 12.34 -9.58
CA GLN A 66 -0.37 12.16 -9.69
C GLN A 66 -0.84 12.52 -11.11
N LEU A 67 -1.53 11.58 -11.77
CA LEU A 67 -2.09 11.77 -13.10
C LEU A 67 -3.45 12.50 -13.06
N PRO A 68 -3.95 13.02 -14.20
CA PRO A 68 -5.26 13.68 -14.26
C PRO A 68 -6.43 12.83 -13.78
N SER A 69 -6.36 11.51 -13.95
CA SER A 69 -7.30 10.51 -13.44
C SER A 69 -7.30 10.40 -11.90
N GLY A 70 -6.37 11.06 -11.22
CA GLY A 70 -6.26 11.10 -9.76
C GLY A 70 -5.35 10.03 -9.15
N GLY A 71 -5.02 8.98 -9.90
CA GLY A 71 -4.08 7.94 -9.47
C GLY A 71 -2.63 8.41 -9.46
N TYR A 72 -1.79 7.74 -8.68
CA TYR A 72 -0.33 7.93 -8.72
C TYR A 72 0.29 6.80 -9.53
N PHE A 73 1.09 7.13 -10.53
CA PHE A 73 1.57 6.12 -11.46
C PHE A 73 2.68 5.24 -10.88
N ALA A 74 2.68 4.00 -11.33
CA ALA A 74 3.77 3.05 -11.30
C ALA A 74 4.34 2.85 -12.72
N LEU A 75 5.46 2.16 -12.85
CA LEU A 75 6.18 1.96 -14.11
C LEU A 75 6.38 0.48 -14.42
N GLU A 76 6.08 0.09 -15.66
CA GLU A 76 6.46 -1.19 -16.25
C GLU A 76 7.37 -0.89 -17.45
N GLY A 77 8.69 -0.91 -17.21
CA GLY A 77 9.65 -0.32 -18.16
C GLY A 77 9.44 1.18 -18.26
N GLU A 78 9.22 1.69 -19.47
CA GLU A 78 8.92 3.11 -19.74
C GLU A 78 7.41 3.42 -19.64
N SER A 79 6.55 2.40 -19.57
CA SER A 79 5.11 2.55 -19.57
C SER A 79 4.58 2.88 -18.18
N GLN A 80 3.66 3.84 -18.12
CA GLN A 80 2.95 4.21 -16.89
C GLN A 80 1.65 3.42 -16.75
N PHE A 81 1.33 3.04 -15.52
CA PHE A 81 0.04 2.46 -15.16
C PHE A 81 -0.35 2.90 -13.75
N LEU A 82 -1.62 2.70 -13.39
CA LEU A 82 -2.12 3.02 -12.05
C LEU A 82 -2.45 1.72 -11.31
N GLU A 83 -2.19 1.72 -10.00
CA GLU A 83 -2.56 0.62 -9.11
C GLU A 83 -2.70 1.11 -7.66
N PRO A 84 -3.30 0.31 -6.76
CA PRO A 84 -3.55 0.70 -5.39
C PRO A 84 -2.35 1.12 -4.54
N VAL A 85 -1.17 0.51 -4.70
CA VAL A 85 -0.01 0.74 -3.82
C VAL A 85 0.47 2.18 -3.91
N GLY A 86 0.79 2.65 -5.11
CA GLY A 86 1.17 4.03 -5.38
C GLY A 86 0.04 4.99 -5.07
N THR A 87 -1.18 4.68 -5.53
CA THR A 87 -2.33 5.58 -5.38
C THR A 87 -2.74 5.78 -3.93
N SER A 88 -2.80 4.71 -3.14
CA SER A 88 -3.23 4.75 -1.75
C SER A 88 -2.18 5.40 -0.84
N TRP A 89 -0.90 5.05 -0.97
CA TRP A 89 0.15 5.68 -0.16
C TRP A 89 0.45 7.12 -0.60
N GLY A 90 0.35 7.41 -1.89
CA GLY A 90 0.41 8.78 -2.42
C GLY A 90 -0.72 9.63 -1.86
N GLY A 91 -1.95 9.12 -1.94
CA GLY A 91 -3.15 9.74 -1.37
C GLY A 91 -3.08 9.93 0.15
N LEU A 92 -2.57 8.94 0.89
CA LEU A 92 -2.42 9.05 2.34
C LEU A 92 -1.34 10.06 2.74
N SER A 93 -0.25 10.14 1.98
CA SER A 93 0.78 11.17 2.17
C SER A 93 0.19 12.56 1.94
N ALA A 94 -0.59 12.74 0.88
CA ALA A 94 -1.31 13.98 0.61
C ALA A 94 -2.28 14.33 1.76
N LEU A 95 -3.04 13.35 2.26
CA LEU A 95 -3.95 13.55 3.38
C LEU A 95 -3.20 13.99 4.65
N MET A 96 -2.14 13.29 5.03
CA MET A 96 -1.35 13.57 6.24
C MET A 96 -0.62 14.91 6.21
N THR A 97 -0.32 15.42 5.02
CA THR A 97 0.38 16.70 4.81
C THR A 97 -0.57 17.85 4.50
N GLY A 98 -1.89 17.62 4.52
CA GLY A 98 -2.92 18.65 4.36
C GLY A 98 -3.32 18.96 2.92
N HIS A 99 -2.88 18.17 1.95
CA HIS A 99 -3.25 18.31 0.53
C HIS A 99 -4.55 17.54 0.22
N LEU A 100 -5.65 17.97 0.84
CA LEU A 100 -6.92 17.24 0.82
C LEU A 100 -7.46 16.99 -0.60
N ASP A 101 -7.40 17.97 -1.49
CA ASP A 101 -7.88 17.80 -2.87
C ASP A 101 -7.14 16.68 -3.61
N ALA A 102 -5.82 16.58 -3.42
CA ALA A 102 -5.01 15.53 -4.02
C ALA A 102 -5.34 14.15 -3.42
N ALA A 103 -5.61 14.10 -2.11
CA ALA A 103 -6.08 12.87 -1.45
C ALA A 103 -7.46 12.45 -1.96
N GLN A 104 -8.41 13.38 -2.11
CA GLN A 104 -9.74 13.09 -2.62
C GLN A 104 -9.70 12.56 -4.06
N ARG A 105 -8.87 13.15 -4.95
CA ARG A 105 -8.68 12.63 -6.31
C ARG A 105 -8.14 11.20 -6.33
N ALA A 106 -7.19 10.88 -5.45
CA ALA A 106 -6.70 9.51 -5.32
C ALA A 106 -7.79 8.56 -4.81
N GLY A 107 -8.61 9.00 -3.84
CA GLY A 107 -9.74 8.23 -3.36
C GLY A 107 -10.80 7.99 -4.43
N ASP A 108 -11.12 9.02 -5.22
CA ASP A 108 -12.10 8.95 -6.31
C ASP A 108 -11.62 8.02 -7.42
N CYS A 109 -10.32 8.01 -7.73
CA CYS A 109 -9.69 7.03 -8.63
C CYS A 109 -9.88 5.58 -8.13
N LEU A 110 -9.68 5.32 -6.84
CA LEU A 110 -9.87 3.98 -6.26
C LEU A 110 -11.35 3.58 -6.14
N VAL A 111 -12.26 4.53 -5.88
CA VAL A 111 -13.70 4.28 -5.96
C VAL A 111 -14.09 3.90 -7.38
N HIS A 112 -13.51 4.57 -8.39
CA HIS A 112 -13.73 4.23 -9.79
C HIS A 112 -13.18 2.83 -10.14
N LEU A 113 -12.00 2.45 -9.64
CA LEU A 113 -11.45 1.09 -9.76
C LEU A 113 -12.42 0.03 -9.22
N VAL A 114 -12.97 0.27 -8.04
CA VAL A 114 -13.92 -0.67 -7.38
C VAL A 114 -15.23 -0.77 -8.17
N ALA A 115 -15.71 0.34 -8.73
CA ALA A 115 -16.95 0.37 -9.51
C ALA A 115 -16.84 -0.36 -10.87
N GLN A 116 -15.63 -0.50 -11.40
CA GLN A 116 -15.38 -1.13 -12.70
C GLN A 116 -15.22 -2.66 -12.64
N GLN A 117 -15.23 -3.28 -11.44
CA GLN A 117 -14.96 -4.72 -11.30
C GLN A 117 -15.99 -5.58 -12.05
N PRO A 118 -15.59 -6.39 -13.05
CA PRO A 118 -16.52 -7.14 -13.87
C PRO A 118 -16.87 -8.54 -13.31
N ASP A 119 -16.02 -9.07 -12.43
CA ASP A 119 -16.09 -10.46 -11.95
C ASP A 119 -16.03 -10.48 -10.41
N PRO A 120 -17.06 -11.01 -9.70
CA PRO A 120 -17.04 -11.06 -8.24
C PRO A 120 -15.99 -12.01 -7.65
N GLN A 121 -15.39 -12.90 -8.45
CA GLN A 121 -14.31 -13.82 -8.04
C GLN A 121 -12.92 -13.23 -8.27
N ARG A 122 -12.78 -12.07 -8.92
CA ARG A 122 -11.49 -11.44 -9.19
C ARG A 122 -11.50 -9.98 -8.79
N PHE A 123 -10.45 -9.55 -8.11
CA PHE A 123 -10.20 -8.13 -7.86
C PHE A 123 -9.07 -7.66 -8.76
N TYR A 124 -9.44 -7.10 -9.91
CA TYR A 124 -8.52 -6.45 -10.83
C TYR A 124 -8.06 -5.13 -10.22
N PHE A 125 -6.75 -4.87 -10.26
CA PHE A 125 -6.19 -3.70 -9.58
C PHE A 125 -5.29 -2.83 -10.46
N ARG A 126 -4.98 -3.24 -11.69
CA ARG A 126 -4.26 -2.38 -12.65
C ARG A 126 -5.24 -1.57 -13.48
N MET A 127 -4.96 -0.28 -13.64
CA MET A 127 -5.65 0.60 -14.57
C MET A 127 -4.65 1.25 -15.53
N ASP A 128 -5.13 1.67 -16.69
CA ASP A 128 -4.39 2.56 -17.56
C ASP A 128 -4.25 3.96 -16.93
N THR A 129 -3.54 4.85 -17.60
CA THR A 129 -3.31 6.23 -17.15
C THR A 129 -4.57 7.08 -17.08
N ASP A 130 -5.61 6.71 -17.82
CA ASP A 130 -6.92 7.38 -17.83
C ASP A 130 -7.83 6.88 -16.70
N GLY A 131 -7.42 5.82 -15.99
CA GLY A 131 -8.16 5.23 -14.87
C GLY A 131 -9.11 4.10 -15.29
N ASN A 132 -9.00 3.59 -16.52
CA ASN A 132 -9.80 2.44 -16.96
C ASN A 132 -9.16 1.15 -16.48
N LEU A 133 -9.97 0.24 -15.96
CA LEU A 133 -9.53 -1.06 -15.45
C LEU A 133 -8.99 -1.95 -16.58
N ILE A 134 -7.80 -2.50 -16.39
CA ILE A 134 -7.18 -3.41 -17.36
C ILE A 134 -7.62 -4.84 -17.04
N THR A 135 -8.50 -5.39 -17.88
CA THR A 135 -9.06 -6.75 -17.70
C THR A 135 -8.55 -7.77 -18.70
N ASP A 136 -7.91 -7.32 -19.79
CA ASP A 136 -7.21 -8.19 -20.73
C ASP A 136 -5.82 -8.51 -20.17
N VAL A 137 -5.64 -9.73 -19.66
CA VAL A 137 -4.47 -10.13 -18.89
C VAL A 137 -3.61 -11.09 -19.70
N PRO A 138 -2.33 -10.76 -19.96
CA PRO A 138 -1.42 -11.67 -20.64
C PRO A 138 -1.30 -13.02 -19.91
N ALA A 139 -1.16 -14.10 -20.69
CA ALA A 139 -0.95 -15.42 -20.14
C ALA A 139 0.28 -15.44 -19.20
N GLY A 140 0.09 -15.98 -17.99
CA GLY A 140 1.14 -16.04 -16.97
C GLY A 140 1.35 -14.75 -16.16
N ALA A 141 0.60 -13.66 -16.43
CA ALA A 141 0.73 -12.40 -15.71
C ALA A 141 -0.32 -12.18 -14.60
N ALA A 142 -1.16 -13.18 -14.30
CA ALA A 142 -2.32 -13.03 -13.41
C ALA A 142 -2.03 -12.29 -12.09
N LEU A 143 -0.97 -12.68 -11.37
CA LEU A 143 -0.58 -12.07 -10.10
C LEU A 143 -0.25 -10.57 -10.20
N ASN A 144 0.04 -10.05 -11.39
CA ASN A 144 0.31 -8.63 -11.61
C ASN A 144 -0.94 -7.83 -11.96
N TYR A 145 -2.10 -8.46 -12.18
CA TYR A 145 -3.31 -7.78 -12.66
C TYR A 145 -4.52 -7.95 -11.75
N PHE A 146 -4.68 -9.12 -11.11
CA PHE A 146 -5.80 -9.36 -10.22
C PHE A 146 -5.47 -10.31 -9.05
N VAL A 147 -6.29 -10.22 -8.00
CA VAL A 147 -6.37 -11.22 -6.94
C VAL A 147 -7.50 -12.20 -7.31
N ASP A 148 -7.21 -13.49 -7.34
CA ASP A 148 -8.21 -14.54 -7.56
C ASP A 148 -8.74 -15.06 -6.21
N ALA A 149 -10.05 -14.92 -5.96
CA ALA A 149 -10.64 -15.34 -4.70
C ALA A 149 -10.58 -16.87 -4.49
N GLY A 150 -10.54 -17.66 -5.55
CA GLY A 150 -10.50 -19.12 -5.48
C GLY A 150 -9.10 -19.71 -5.27
N GLN A 151 -8.05 -18.89 -5.34
CA GLN A 151 -6.66 -19.36 -5.28
C GLN A 151 -5.94 -18.86 -4.02
N THR A 152 -4.98 -19.65 -3.55
CA THR A 152 -4.07 -19.23 -2.48
C THR A 152 -2.88 -18.46 -3.07
N LYS A 153 -2.04 -17.90 -2.19
CA LYS A 153 -0.77 -17.22 -2.49
C LYS A 153 -0.95 -16.01 -3.38
N GLN A 154 -2.07 -15.31 -3.20
CA GLN A 154 -2.39 -14.11 -3.93
C GLN A 154 -1.79 -12.87 -3.25
N ILE A 155 -1.71 -11.78 -3.99
CA ILE A 155 -1.19 -10.50 -3.49
C ILE A 155 -2.29 -9.66 -2.81
N TYR A 156 -2.72 -10.13 -1.64
CA TYR A 156 -3.78 -9.50 -0.84
C TYR A 156 -3.46 -8.06 -0.36
N TYR A 157 -2.24 -7.56 -0.59
CA TYR A 157 -1.89 -6.18 -0.25
C TYR A 157 -2.66 -5.13 -1.07
N ASN A 158 -3.08 -5.43 -2.31
CA ASN A 158 -3.80 -4.47 -3.18
C ASN A 158 -5.19 -4.12 -2.64
N PRO A 159 -6.07 -5.08 -2.31
CA PRO A 159 -7.31 -4.76 -1.61
C PRO A 159 -7.03 -4.18 -0.21
N GLY A 160 -6.04 -4.72 0.52
CA GLY A 160 -5.72 -4.26 1.88
C GLY A 160 -5.31 -2.79 1.95
N ILE A 161 -4.43 -2.34 1.07
CA ILE A 161 -3.95 -0.96 1.07
C ILE A 161 -5.02 0.04 0.62
N THR A 162 -5.88 -0.38 -0.30
CA THR A 162 -7.04 0.42 -0.71
C THR A 162 -7.97 0.61 0.48
N LEU A 163 -8.20 -0.45 1.26
CA LEU A 163 -9.01 -0.40 2.49
C LEU A 163 -8.43 0.54 3.54
N ILE A 164 -7.09 0.54 3.74
CA ILE A 164 -6.39 1.48 4.63
C ILE A 164 -6.70 2.92 4.24
N PHE A 165 -6.43 3.26 2.98
CA PHE A 165 -6.49 4.65 2.55
C PHE A 165 -7.92 5.18 2.49
N LEU A 166 -8.87 4.42 1.93
CA LEU A 166 -10.27 4.84 1.87
C LEU A 166 -10.89 5.00 3.26
N SER A 167 -10.50 4.17 4.24
CA SER A 167 -10.92 4.33 5.63
C SER A 167 -10.42 5.65 6.23
N HIS A 168 -9.15 5.98 6.05
CA HIS A 168 -8.60 7.26 6.49
C HIS A 168 -9.23 8.47 5.79
N LEU A 169 -9.47 8.35 4.49
CA LEU A 169 -10.09 9.42 3.72
C LEU A 169 -11.55 9.62 4.11
N TYR A 170 -12.29 8.55 4.38
CA TYR A 170 -13.64 8.64 4.97
C TYR A 170 -13.59 9.34 6.32
N GLN A 171 -12.69 8.95 7.22
CA GLN A 171 -12.56 9.59 8.52
C GLN A 171 -12.33 11.11 8.42
N ALA A 172 -11.57 11.55 7.42
CA ALA A 172 -11.28 12.96 7.20
C ALA A 172 -12.41 13.75 6.50
N THR A 173 -13.26 13.08 5.71
CA THR A 173 -14.22 13.76 4.81
C THR A 173 -15.69 13.44 5.09
N ALA A 174 -15.96 12.37 5.83
CA ALA A 174 -17.29 11.76 6.00
C ALA A 174 -18.01 11.42 4.67
N ALA A 175 -17.29 11.35 3.55
CA ALA A 175 -17.89 11.06 2.26
C ALA A 175 -18.15 9.56 2.10
N GLU A 176 -19.43 9.16 2.19
CA GLU A 176 -19.87 7.76 2.25
C GLU A 176 -19.38 6.91 1.06
N ARG A 177 -19.14 7.50 -0.11
CA ARG A 177 -18.60 6.78 -1.28
C ARG A 177 -17.29 6.04 -0.98
N TYR A 178 -16.44 6.60 -0.11
CA TYR A 178 -15.18 5.96 0.28
C TYR A 178 -15.42 4.75 1.18
N LEU A 179 -16.33 4.87 2.15
CA LEU A 179 -16.70 3.76 3.03
C LEU A 179 -17.46 2.65 2.27
N ALA A 180 -18.29 3.02 1.30
CA ALA A 180 -18.99 2.08 0.44
C ALA A 180 -18.01 1.26 -0.44
N ALA A 181 -17.01 1.90 -1.04
CA ALA A 181 -15.97 1.19 -1.79
C ALA A 181 -15.13 0.29 -0.88
N ALA A 182 -14.75 0.76 0.31
CA ALA A 182 -14.08 -0.04 1.33
C ALA A 182 -14.89 -1.30 1.73
N ARG A 183 -16.21 -1.17 1.88
CA ARG A 183 -17.12 -2.29 2.15
C ARG A 183 -17.11 -3.34 1.04
N THR A 184 -17.13 -2.90 -0.22
CA THR A 184 -17.05 -3.81 -1.39
C THR A 184 -15.75 -4.61 -1.39
N ILE A 185 -14.63 -3.95 -1.05
CA ILE A 185 -13.31 -4.59 -0.94
C ILE A 185 -13.30 -5.62 0.19
N LEU A 186 -13.80 -5.26 1.38
CA LEU A 186 -13.90 -6.20 2.50
C LEU A 186 -14.73 -7.42 2.11
N ALA A 187 -15.89 -7.22 1.48
CA ALA A 187 -16.75 -8.30 1.00
C ALA A 187 -16.03 -9.21 -0.01
N PHE A 188 -15.18 -8.66 -0.89
CA PHE A 188 -14.32 -9.46 -1.76
C PHE A 188 -13.36 -10.33 -0.97
N THR A 189 -12.64 -9.76 0.01
CA THR A 189 -11.66 -10.52 0.81
C THR A 189 -12.28 -11.65 1.62
N GLN A 190 -13.56 -11.53 2.01
CA GLN A 190 -14.31 -12.60 2.68
C GLN A 190 -14.58 -13.83 1.79
N ARG A 191 -14.47 -13.68 0.46
CA ARG A 191 -14.60 -14.78 -0.50
C ARG A 191 -13.25 -15.42 -0.86
N CYS A 192 -12.15 -14.78 -0.50
CA CYS A 192 -10.82 -15.27 -0.83
C CYS A 192 -10.49 -16.58 -0.11
N ALA A 193 -9.49 -17.28 -0.65
CA ALA A 193 -9.02 -18.55 -0.12
C ALA A 193 -8.54 -18.43 1.34
N ALA A 194 -8.39 -19.59 2.00
CA ALA A 194 -8.13 -19.68 3.44
C ALA A 194 -6.85 -18.96 3.91
N ASP A 195 -5.92 -18.66 3.01
CA ASP A 195 -4.67 -17.95 3.33
C ASP A 195 -4.77 -16.42 3.22
N VAL A 196 -5.96 -15.85 2.95
CA VAL A 196 -6.19 -14.39 2.85
C VAL A 196 -5.70 -13.59 4.06
N HIS A 197 -5.63 -14.22 5.23
CA HIS A 197 -5.10 -13.61 6.45
C HIS A 197 -3.76 -14.21 6.91
N ARG A 198 -3.21 -15.19 6.17
CA ARG A 198 -2.10 -16.04 6.60
C ARG A 198 -1.00 -16.17 5.54
N PHE A 199 -0.78 -15.09 4.79
CA PHE A 199 0.28 -14.96 3.79
C PHE A 199 0.93 -13.58 3.93
N PRO A 200 2.24 -13.37 3.70
CA PRO A 200 2.90 -12.08 3.99
C PRO A 200 2.27 -10.81 3.38
N PRO A 201 1.73 -10.83 2.14
CA PRO A 201 0.96 -9.72 1.57
C PRO A 201 -0.23 -9.25 2.43
N SER A 202 -0.72 -10.10 3.34
CA SER A 202 -1.92 -9.86 4.14
C SER A 202 -1.72 -8.83 5.24
N GLY A 203 -0.48 -8.44 5.58
CA GLY A 203 -0.21 -7.46 6.64
C GLY A 203 -0.99 -6.14 6.45
N LYS A 204 -1.02 -5.62 5.21
CA LYS A 204 -1.79 -4.42 4.85
C LYS A 204 -3.29 -4.65 4.93
N LEU A 205 -3.76 -5.86 4.61
CA LEU A 205 -5.17 -6.23 4.77
C LEU A 205 -5.58 -6.21 6.24
N GLY A 206 -4.76 -6.76 7.14
CA GLY A 206 -5.02 -6.73 8.59
C GLY A 206 -5.18 -5.30 9.12
N LEU A 207 -4.27 -4.40 8.74
CA LEU A 207 -4.38 -2.98 9.09
C LEU A 207 -5.64 -2.33 8.49
N GLY A 208 -5.94 -2.58 7.21
CA GLY A 208 -7.16 -2.08 6.58
C GLY A 208 -8.42 -2.55 7.31
N CYS A 209 -8.47 -3.82 7.69
CA CYS A 209 -9.55 -4.42 8.47
C CYS A 209 -9.70 -3.76 9.85
N ALA A 210 -8.61 -3.49 10.57
CA ALA A 210 -8.66 -2.81 11.86
C ALA A 210 -9.19 -1.37 11.75
N LEU A 211 -8.77 -0.65 10.71
CA LEU A 211 -9.28 0.70 10.42
C LEU A 211 -10.78 0.69 10.09
N TYR A 212 -11.20 -0.20 9.21
CA TYR A 212 -12.60 -0.32 8.84
C TYR A 212 -13.47 -0.73 10.03
N HIS A 213 -13.00 -1.67 10.86
CA HIS A 213 -13.68 -2.05 12.11
C HIS A 213 -13.86 -0.84 13.03
N ALA A 214 -12.81 -0.05 13.28
CA ALA A 214 -12.89 1.12 14.14
C ALA A 214 -13.93 2.16 13.68
N LEU A 215 -14.19 2.23 12.37
CA LEU A 215 -15.19 3.15 11.80
C LEU A 215 -16.62 2.60 11.82
N THR A 216 -16.79 1.28 11.78
CA THR A 216 -18.09 0.66 11.47
C THR A 216 -18.61 -0.31 12.54
N GLY A 217 -17.74 -0.79 13.42
CA GLY A 217 -18.03 -1.88 14.35
C GLY A 217 -18.16 -3.26 13.68
N ASP A 218 -17.82 -3.40 12.40
CA ASP A 218 -17.99 -4.67 11.65
C ASP A 218 -17.19 -5.81 12.30
N PRO A 219 -17.83 -6.90 12.76
CA PRO A 219 -17.15 -8.00 13.45
C PRO A 219 -16.28 -8.83 12.52
N ALA A 220 -16.62 -8.93 11.23
CA ALA A 220 -15.81 -9.67 10.26
C ALA A 220 -14.49 -8.94 9.98
N ALA A 221 -14.53 -7.60 9.89
CA ALA A 221 -13.32 -6.78 9.80
C ALA A 221 -12.46 -6.95 11.06
N ARG A 222 -13.06 -6.94 12.26
CA ARG A 222 -12.34 -7.20 13.51
C ARG A 222 -11.62 -8.54 13.48
N GLN A 223 -12.32 -9.60 13.06
CA GLN A 223 -11.75 -10.94 12.98
C GLN A 223 -10.62 -11.03 11.95
N GLY A 224 -10.77 -10.39 10.78
CA GLY A 224 -9.71 -10.32 9.77
C GLY A 224 -8.42 -9.68 10.30
N ALA A 225 -8.55 -8.58 11.06
CA ALA A 225 -7.41 -7.93 11.71
C ALA A 225 -6.74 -8.83 12.75
N ILE A 226 -7.52 -9.52 13.59
CA ILE A 226 -7.00 -10.48 14.59
C ILE A 226 -6.25 -11.62 13.90
N ASN A 227 -6.85 -12.25 12.88
CA ASN A 227 -6.23 -13.36 12.17
C ASN A 227 -4.86 -12.98 11.56
N VAL A 228 -4.76 -11.78 10.97
CA VAL A 228 -3.49 -11.28 10.44
C VAL A 228 -2.50 -10.99 11.57
N ALA A 229 -2.94 -10.36 12.66
CA ALA A 229 -2.06 -10.08 13.80
C ALA A 229 -1.50 -11.37 14.42
N GLU A 230 -2.34 -12.39 14.60
CA GLU A 230 -1.94 -13.73 15.07
C GLU A 230 -0.91 -14.35 14.13
N TYR A 231 -1.17 -14.34 12.81
CA TYR A 231 -0.22 -14.82 11.82
C TYR A 231 1.14 -14.10 11.89
N LEU A 232 1.14 -12.77 12.03
CA LEU A 232 2.38 -12.01 12.17
C LEU A 232 3.11 -12.37 13.47
N ILE A 233 2.42 -12.52 14.60
CA ILE A 233 3.06 -12.92 15.86
C ILE A 233 3.65 -14.34 15.75
N GLU A 234 2.90 -15.28 15.18
CA GLU A 234 3.32 -16.68 14.99
C GLU A 234 4.54 -16.82 14.07
N THR A 235 4.70 -15.92 13.11
CA THR A 235 5.79 -15.97 12.11
C THR A 235 6.97 -15.07 12.46
N GLN A 236 6.89 -14.33 13.57
CA GLN A 236 8.02 -13.55 14.06
C GLN A 236 9.13 -14.49 14.55
N GLY A 237 10.35 -14.27 14.08
CA GLY A 237 11.52 -15.00 14.57
C GLY A 237 11.80 -14.69 16.05
N ALA A 238 12.55 -15.57 16.72
CA ALA A 238 12.97 -15.35 18.10
C ALA A 238 13.86 -14.10 18.29
N ASP A 239 14.45 -13.61 17.21
CA ASP A 239 15.20 -12.35 17.14
C ASP A 239 14.31 -11.10 16.95
N GLY A 240 12.98 -11.29 16.89
CA GLY A 240 11.99 -10.23 16.69
C GLY A 240 11.82 -9.81 15.23
N ALA A 241 12.51 -10.45 14.28
CA ALA A 241 12.46 -10.09 12.86
C ALA A 241 11.52 -11.01 12.06
N TRP A 242 10.98 -10.48 10.96
CA TRP A 242 10.22 -11.26 9.99
C TRP A 242 11.05 -11.54 8.75
N ARG A 243 10.86 -12.72 8.15
CA ARG A 243 11.57 -13.15 6.95
C ARG A 243 10.57 -13.48 5.87
N LEU A 244 10.90 -13.12 4.63
CA LEU A 244 10.09 -13.48 3.49
C LEU A 244 10.09 -15.01 3.28
N PRO A 245 8.94 -15.61 2.94
CA PRO A 245 8.86 -17.05 2.72
C PRO A 245 9.61 -17.45 1.46
N ASN A 246 9.85 -18.74 1.31
CA ASN A 246 10.37 -19.31 0.05
C ASN A 246 9.23 -19.60 -0.94
N GLU A 247 8.39 -18.60 -1.21
CA GLU A 247 7.23 -18.72 -2.10
C GLU A 247 7.13 -17.50 -3.03
N GLU A 248 6.63 -17.70 -4.26
CA GLU A 248 6.38 -16.60 -5.19
C GLU A 248 5.35 -15.59 -4.64
N PRO A 249 5.49 -14.29 -4.93
CA PRO A 249 6.53 -13.69 -5.77
C PRO A 249 7.90 -13.52 -5.06
N TYR A 250 7.99 -13.81 -3.76
CA TYR A 250 9.19 -13.51 -2.94
C TYR A 250 10.36 -14.45 -3.18
N ALA A 251 10.11 -15.69 -3.62
CA ALA A 251 11.16 -16.63 -3.97
C ALA A 251 12.06 -16.11 -5.12
N SER A 252 11.52 -15.26 -6.00
CA SER A 252 12.25 -14.65 -7.10
C SER A 252 13.20 -13.51 -6.68
N LEU A 253 13.07 -12.99 -5.44
CA LEU A 253 13.91 -11.91 -4.94
C LEU A 253 15.31 -12.43 -4.58
N LYS A 254 16.30 -12.07 -5.41
CA LYS A 254 17.69 -12.54 -5.29
C LYS A 254 18.34 -12.24 -3.93
N ASN A 255 17.92 -11.17 -3.27
CA ASN A 255 18.47 -10.70 -2.01
C ASN A 255 17.45 -10.78 -0.86
N ARG A 256 16.45 -11.68 -0.92
CA ARG A 256 15.42 -11.80 0.13
C ARG A 256 15.99 -12.05 1.54
N GLU A 257 17.21 -12.59 1.62
CA GLU A 257 17.93 -12.87 2.87
C GLU A 257 18.88 -11.73 3.29
N SER A 258 18.93 -10.64 2.52
CA SER A 258 19.75 -9.48 2.85
C SER A 258 19.23 -8.76 4.10
N PHE A 259 20.15 -8.07 4.78
CA PHE A 259 19.81 -7.26 5.95
C PHE A 259 18.82 -6.13 5.60
N ASP A 260 18.91 -5.56 4.40
CA ASP A 260 18.04 -4.46 3.97
C ASP A 260 16.59 -4.92 3.84
N VAL A 261 16.35 -6.08 3.23
CA VAL A 261 15.00 -6.68 3.12
C VAL A 261 14.49 -7.09 4.50
N LEU A 262 15.35 -7.67 5.35
CA LEU A 262 14.99 -8.01 6.73
C LEU A 262 14.55 -6.78 7.52
N LEU A 263 15.27 -5.67 7.40
CA LEU A 263 14.95 -4.41 8.07
C LEU A 263 13.64 -3.82 7.58
N ASP A 264 13.43 -3.79 6.26
CA ASP A 264 12.23 -3.24 5.63
C ASP A 264 10.96 -3.99 6.08
N ILE A 265 10.93 -5.31 5.92
CA ILE A 265 9.75 -6.10 6.28
C ILE A 265 9.47 -6.07 7.79
N THR A 266 10.53 -6.07 8.60
CA THR A 266 10.39 -6.01 10.07
C THR A 266 9.82 -4.66 10.49
N ALA A 267 10.30 -3.56 9.90
CA ALA A 267 9.76 -2.24 10.18
C ALA A 267 8.29 -2.13 9.73
N GLU A 268 7.96 -2.61 8.54
CA GLU A 268 6.61 -2.58 8.01
C GLU A 268 5.63 -3.38 8.89
N PHE A 269 5.96 -4.63 9.23
CA PHE A 269 5.07 -5.48 10.03
C PHE A 269 4.94 -5.00 11.48
N ALA A 270 6.00 -4.40 12.05
CA ALA A 270 5.91 -3.74 13.34
C ALA A 270 4.91 -2.56 13.31
N VAL A 271 4.93 -1.73 12.25
CA VAL A 271 3.95 -0.64 12.08
C VAL A 271 2.53 -1.20 11.99
N PHE A 272 2.30 -2.26 11.20
CA PHE A 272 0.97 -2.85 11.07
C PHE A 272 0.46 -3.41 12.40
N LEU A 273 1.27 -4.13 13.16
CA LEU A 273 0.89 -4.65 14.48
C LEU A 273 0.56 -3.53 15.47
N LEU A 274 1.38 -2.47 15.51
CA LEU A 274 1.13 -1.31 16.37
C LEU A 274 -0.18 -0.61 16.02
N GLU A 275 -0.44 -0.40 14.74
CA GLU A 275 -1.64 0.28 14.27
C GLU A 275 -2.90 -0.59 14.44
N MET A 276 -2.81 -1.91 14.22
CA MET A 276 -3.91 -2.85 14.52
C MET A 276 -4.25 -2.86 16.01
N ARG A 277 -3.23 -2.97 16.89
CA ARG A 277 -3.42 -2.94 18.35
C ARG A 277 -4.12 -1.68 18.82
N ALA A 278 -3.86 -0.52 18.20
CA ALA A 278 -4.45 0.75 18.61
C ALA A 278 -5.96 0.87 18.28
N ARG A 279 -6.54 -0.08 17.53
CA ARG A 279 -7.90 0.01 16.95
C ARG A 279 -8.81 -1.18 17.30
N LEU A 280 -8.28 -2.21 17.96
CA LEU A 280 -8.99 -3.43 18.37
C LEU A 280 -9.29 -3.45 19.86
#